data_AF-A0A924DVL0-F1
#
_entry.id   AF-A0A924DVL0-F1
#
_cell.length_a   1.000
_cell.length_b   1.000
_cell.length_c   1.000
_cell.angle_alpha   90.00
_cell.angle_beta   90.00
_cell.angle_gamma   90.00
#
_symmetry.space_group_name_H-M   'P 1'
#
loop_
_entity.id
_entity.type
_entity.pdbx_description
1 polymer ?
#
loop_
_entity_poly.entity_id
_entity_poly.type
_entity_poly.pdbx_seq_one_letter_code
_entity_poly.pdbx_strand_id
1 'polypeptide(L)' 'MFFIVISFLSLNFARAFDLKAGDVLLISFNCYECRVIESETNSKFSHSGVIVKNELSEILVGQSLGQVALYPLDQ' A
#
# COMPACT_ATOMS: atom_id res chain seq x y z
N MET A 1 -3.26 39.21 15.57
CA MET A 1 -2.90 38.12 16.51
C MET A 1 -3.71 36.83 16.35
N PHE A 2 -4.73 36.76 15.48
CA PHE A 2 -5.52 35.54 15.24
C PHE A 2 -5.03 34.71 14.04
N PHE A 3 -4.40 35.36 13.04
CA PHE A 3 -3.90 34.70 11.82
C PHE A 3 -2.65 33.83 12.02
N ILE A 4 -1.80 34.13 13.02
CA ILE A 4 -0.55 33.40 13.27
C ILE A 4 -0.82 32.00 13.87
N VAL A 5 -1.92 31.85 14.62
CA VAL A 5 -2.29 30.59 15.27
C VAL A 5 -2.81 29.56 14.25
N ILE A 6 -3.47 30.02 13.18
CA ILE A 6 -4.01 29.13 12.12
C ILE A 6 -2.89 28.57 11.24
N SER A 7 -1.80 29.31 11.03
CA SER A 7 -0.68 28.88 10.18
C SER A 7 0.19 27.78 10.80
N PHE A 8 0.17 27.59 12.12
CA PHE A 8 0.95 26.54 12.80
C PHE A 8 0.21 25.19 12.87
N LEU A 9 -1.09 25.15 12.55
CA LEU A 9 -1.91 23.93 12.65
C LEU A 9 -1.87 23.07 11.37
N SER A 10 -1.11 23.46 10.36
CA SER A 10 -1.08 22.80 9.03
C SER A 10 0.05 21.77 8.86
N LEU A 11 1.00 21.68 9.79
CA LEU A 11 2.09 20.72 9.73
C LEU A 11 1.84 19.63 10.76
N ASN A 12 1.22 18.50 10.38
CA ASN A 12 1.42 17.16 10.97
C ASN A 12 0.40 16.16 10.39
N PHE A 13 0.47 15.90 9.08
CA PHE A 13 -0.24 14.75 8.50
C PHE A 13 0.67 13.94 7.56
N ALA A 14 1.92 13.73 7.97
CA ALA A 14 2.70 12.60 7.45
C ALA A 14 2.44 11.41 8.38
N ARG A 15 1.35 10.67 8.16
CA ARG A 15 1.21 9.34 8.74
C ARG A 15 2.16 8.41 7.99
N ALA A 16 3.40 8.30 8.47
CA ALA A 16 4.25 7.18 8.09
C ALA A 16 3.55 5.92 8.60
N PHE A 17 2.98 5.12 7.70
CA PHE A 17 2.45 3.82 8.06
C PHE A 17 3.63 2.94 8.46
N ASP A 18 3.69 2.54 9.73
CA ASP A 18 4.66 1.56 10.23
C ASP A 18 4.22 0.16 9.76
N LEU A 19 4.68 -0.22 8.56
CA LEU A 19 4.38 -1.52 7.96
C LEU A 19 5.06 -2.64 8.73
N LYS A 20 4.31 -3.68 9.08
CA LYS A 20 4.76 -4.85 9.82
C LYS A 20 4.70 -6.09 8.95
N ALA A 21 5.62 -7.02 9.20
CA ALA A 21 5.58 -8.30 8.51
C ALA A 21 4.25 -9.01 8.79
N GLY A 22 3.60 -9.51 7.74
CA GLY A 22 2.26 -10.09 7.80
C GLY A 22 1.11 -9.12 7.51
N ASP A 23 1.35 -7.80 7.47
CA ASP A 23 0.33 -6.85 7.01
C ASP A 23 -0.08 -7.17 5.58
N VAL A 24 -1.38 -7.06 5.29
CA VAL A 24 -1.93 -7.31 3.95
C VAL A 24 -2.10 -5.99 3.21
N LEU A 25 -1.45 -5.89 2.06
CA LEU A 25 -1.65 -4.79 1.11
C LEU A 25 -2.83 -5.12 0.21
N LEU A 26 -3.69 -4.13 0.00
CA LEU A 26 -4.78 -4.17 -0.96
C LEU A 26 -4.50 -3.15 -2.06
N ILE A 27 -4.46 -3.61 -3.31
CA ILE A 27 -3.95 -2.83 -4.44
C ILE A 27 -5.01 -2.79 -5.54
N SER A 28 -5.20 -1.60 -6.13
CA SER A 28 -5.99 -1.39 -7.33
C SER A 28 -5.03 -1.17 -8.50
N PHE A 29 -4.89 -2.17 -9.35
CA PHE A 29 -4.03 -2.08 -10.52
C PHE A 29 -4.80 -1.57 -11.73
N ASN A 30 -4.12 -0.78 -12.57
CA ASN A 30 -4.70 -0.27 -13.80
C ASN A 30 -4.47 -1.24 -14.97
N CYS A 31 -5.17 -2.37 -14.95
CA CYS A 31 -5.19 -3.34 -16.05
C CYS A 31 -6.63 -3.74 -16.42
N TYR A 32 -6.83 -4.36 -17.60
CA TYR A 32 -8.18 -4.73 -18.05
C TYR A 32 -8.81 -5.78 -17.13
N GLU A 33 -8.08 -6.87 -16.89
CA GLU A 33 -8.49 -7.97 -16.02
C GLU A 33 -8.71 -7.50 -14.57
N CYS A 34 -7.92 -6.52 -14.12
CA CYS A 34 -8.02 -5.92 -12.80
C CYS A 34 -9.39 -5.26 -12.58
N ARG A 35 -9.87 -4.50 -13.58
CA ARG A 35 -11.19 -3.85 -13.54
C ARG A 35 -12.33 -4.88 -13.53
N VAL A 36 -12.15 -6.01 -14.21
CA VAL A 36 -13.11 -7.12 -14.16
C VAL A 36 -13.18 -7.68 -12.74
N ILE A 37 -12.04 -7.94 -12.08
CA ILE A 37 -12.01 -8.41 -10.68
C ILE A 37 -12.72 -7.42 -9.75
N GLU A 38 -12.41 -6.13 -9.86
CA GLU A 38 -13.04 -5.07 -9.05
C GLU A 38 -14.58 -5.07 -9.23
N SER A 39 -15.05 -5.20 -10.47
CA SER A 39 -16.48 -5.27 -10.80
C SER A 39 -17.16 -6.53 -10.24
N GLU A 40 -16.60 -7.70 -10.50
CA GLU A 40 -17.18 -8.99 -10.11
C GLU A 40 -17.18 -9.20 -8.59
N THR A 41 -16.20 -8.65 -7.89
CA THR A 41 -16.09 -8.77 -6.42
C THR A 41 -16.74 -7.60 -5.67
N ASN A 42 -17.27 -6.60 -6.38
CA ASN A 42 -17.76 -5.35 -5.81
C ASN A 42 -16.74 -4.71 -4.84
N SER A 43 -15.47 -4.72 -5.26
CA SER A 43 -14.32 -4.25 -4.49
C SER A 43 -13.59 -3.15 -5.25
N LYS A 44 -12.87 -2.30 -4.50
CA LYS A 44 -11.94 -1.32 -5.08
C LYS A 44 -10.55 -1.88 -5.34
N PHE A 45 -10.33 -3.15 -5.00
CA PHE A 45 -9.01 -3.77 -5.04
C PHE A 45 -9.06 -4.99 -5.94
N SER A 46 -8.13 -5.04 -6.88
CA SER A 46 -7.98 -6.12 -7.85
C SER A 46 -6.85 -7.09 -7.47
N HIS A 47 -6.01 -6.71 -6.50
CA HIS A 47 -4.84 -7.48 -6.10
C HIS A 47 -4.55 -7.34 -4.61
N SER A 48 -3.77 -8.28 -4.09
CA SER A 48 -3.27 -8.24 -2.72
C SER A 48 -1.87 -8.81 -2.62
N GLY A 49 -1.16 -8.37 -1.59
CA GLY A 49 0.17 -8.84 -1.25
C GLY A 49 0.35 -8.87 0.27
N VAL A 50 1.42 -9.51 0.73
CA VAL A 50 1.76 -9.58 2.16
C VAL A 50 3.11 -8.92 2.38
N ILE A 51 3.19 -8.04 3.38
CA ILE A 51 4.44 -7.43 3.79
C ILE A 51 5.37 -8.50 4.36
N VAL A 52 6.59 -8.55 3.83
CA VAL A 52 7.69 -9.39 4.31
C VAL A 52 8.85 -8.47 4.69
N LYS A 53 9.48 -8.73 5.84
CA LYS A 53 10.75 -8.11 6.21
C LYS A 53 11.84 -9.16 6.14
N ASN A 54 12.90 -8.89 5.37
CA ASN A 54 14.04 -9.80 5.34
C ASN A 54 14.98 -9.56 6.53
N GLU A 55 16.08 -10.32 6.60
CA GLU A 55 17.07 -10.22 7.69
C GLU A 55 17.74 -8.84 7.78
N LEU A 56 17.78 -8.09 6.67
CA LEU A 56 18.31 -6.74 6.58
C LEU A 56 17.25 -5.66 6.89
N SER A 57 16.06 -6.05 7.32
CA SER A 57 14.91 -5.16 7.56
C SER A 57 14.38 -4.41 6.32
N GLU A 58 14.71 -4.88 5.12
CA GLU A 58 14.12 -4.35 3.88
C GLU A 58 12.66 -4.76 3.80
N ILE A 59 11.80 -3.81 3.41
CA ILE A 59 10.36 -4.04 3.27
C ILE A 59 10.10 -4.54 1.84
N LEU A 60 9.65 -5.79 1.77
CA LEU A 60 9.28 -6.48 0.54
C LEU A 60 7.78 -6.81 0.57
N VAL A 61 7.23 -7.11 -0.59
CA VAL A 61 5.85 -7.56 -0.77
C VAL A 61 5.89 -8.94 -1.42
N GLY A 62 5.39 -9.95 -0.73
CA GLY A 62 5.11 -11.26 -1.30
C GLY A 62 3.76 -11.24 -2.02
N GLN A 63 3.78 -11.46 -3.33
CA GLN A 63 2.56 -11.43 -4.15
C GLN A 63 2.72 -12.26 -5.45
N SER A 64 1.63 -12.44 -6.19
CA SER A 64 1.58 -13.24 -7.42
C SER A 64 1.30 -12.37 -8.66
N LEU A 65 2.34 -12.07 -9.43
CA LEU A 65 2.25 -11.34 -10.70
C LEU A 65 2.61 -12.28 -11.86
N GLY A 66 1.86 -13.37 -12.00
CA GLY A 66 2.16 -14.49 -12.92
C GLY A 66 3.07 -15.56 -12.31
N GLN A 67 3.91 -15.17 -11.34
CA GLN A 67 4.63 -16.06 -10.43
C GLN A 67 4.62 -15.49 -9.01
N VAL A 68 4.68 -16.37 -8.01
CA VAL A 68 4.80 -15.97 -6.60
C VAL A 68 6.25 -15.58 -6.34
N ALA A 69 6.48 -14.31 -6.00
CA ALA A 69 7.80 -13.78 -5.72
C ALA A 69 7.75 -12.62 -4.71
N LEU A 70 8.94 -12.18 -4.26
CA LEU A 70 9.11 -11.01 -3.42
C LEU A 70 9.49 -9.82 -4.30
N TYR A 71 8.81 -8.69 -4.11
CA TYR A 71 9.06 -7.44 -4.81
C TYR A 71 9.38 -6.32 -3.81
N PRO A 72 10.24 -5.36 -4.15
CA PRO A 72 10.36 -4.11 -3.38
C PRO A 72 9.01 -3.41 -3.25
N LEU A 73 8.73 -2.80 -2.09
CA LEU A 73 7.45 -2.11 -1.83
C LEU A 73 7.16 -0.93 -2.78
N ASP A 74 8.21 -0.33 -3.33
CA ASP A 74 8.15 0.84 -4.20
C ASP A 74 7.93 0.51 -5.69
N GLN A 75 7.73 -0.76 -6.05
CA GLN A 75 7.37 -1.20 -7.40
C GLN A 75 5.87 -1.18 -7.69
#